data_AF-A0A8H9GKG7-F1
#
_entry.id   AF-A0A8H9GKG7-F1
#
_cell.length_a   1.000
_cell.length_b   1.000
_cell.length_c   1.000
_cell.angle_alpha   90.00
_cell.angle_beta   90.00
_cell.angle_gamma   90.00
#
_symmetry.space_group_name_H-M   'P 1'
#
loop_
_entity.id
_entity.type
_entity.pdbx_description
1 polymer ?
#
loop_
_entity_poly.entity_id
_entity_poly.type
_entity_poly.pdbx_seq_one_letter_code
_entity_poly.pdbx_strand_id
1 'polypeptide(L)'
;MNTPAARAGLLRRAVAMILTLGALAHAQTDAPPTPPAYPVTLVGGRVVPVSAPAPDPHPDGGWMTWELDQRQPSLDGRFHALLFRQFSNNPKHDPIAVHLVKPDGRVLPLKNSDVFDVTWMPDGQYLLGRGNNTLRLWNTSGGLRTRVLPGMEALDVKPGVVCVATVPAGNTVGLIVQRFRVPSLLPLGEYTITGVPTNRRFCR
;
A
#
# COMPACT_ATOMS: atom_id res chain seq x y z
N MET A 1 5.34 -11.63 -88.16
CA MET A 1 5.10 -12.59 -87.06
C MET A 1 6.16 -12.29 -86.01
N ASN A 2 5.73 -11.65 -84.93
CA ASN A 2 6.60 -10.96 -83.98
C ASN A 2 7.15 -11.90 -82.91
N THR A 3 8.45 -11.76 -82.65
CA THR A 3 9.24 -12.30 -81.54
C THR A 3 8.79 -11.72 -80.18
N PRO A 4 8.82 -12.49 -79.08
CA PRO A 4 8.56 -11.95 -77.76
C PRO A 4 9.83 -11.30 -77.17
N ALA A 5 9.69 -10.06 -76.68
CA ALA A 5 10.72 -9.32 -75.96
C ALA A 5 10.80 -9.78 -74.49
N ALA A 6 12.01 -10.09 -74.02
CA ALA A 6 12.30 -10.40 -72.63
C ALA A 6 12.32 -9.10 -71.78
N ARG A 7 11.55 -9.08 -70.69
CA ARG A 7 11.55 -7.98 -69.70
C ARG A 7 12.74 -8.12 -68.75
N ALA A 8 13.63 -7.14 -68.74
CA ALA A 8 14.67 -6.98 -67.72
C ALA A 8 14.07 -6.35 -66.46
N GLY A 9 14.10 -7.08 -65.34
CA GLY A 9 13.74 -6.55 -64.02
C GLY A 9 14.96 -5.94 -63.32
N LEU A 10 14.94 -4.63 -63.08
CA LEU A 10 15.92 -3.97 -62.21
C LEU A 10 15.62 -4.29 -60.74
N LEU A 11 16.54 -4.95 -60.03
CA LEU A 11 16.52 -5.04 -58.57
C LEU A 11 16.90 -3.67 -57.98
N ARG A 12 15.95 -2.99 -57.34
CA ARG A 12 16.24 -1.91 -56.38
C ARG A 12 16.59 -2.55 -55.03
N ARG A 13 17.86 -2.49 -54.63
CA ARG A 13 18.28 -2.80 -53.25
C ARG A 13 17.86 -1.64 -52.34
N ALA A 14 16.85 -1.87 -51.50
CA ALA A 14 16.57 -0.99 -50.37
C ALA A 14 17.52 -1.35 -49.23
N VAL A 15 18.33 -0.39 -48.77
CA VAL A 15 19.13 -0.53 -47.55
C VAL A 15 18.22 -0.10 -46.39
N ALA A 16 17.79 -1.06 -45.57
CA ALA A 16 17.09 -0.78 -44.33
C ALA A 16 18.12 -0.38 -43.26
N MET A 17 18.11 0.88 -42.85
CA MET A 17 18.91 1.36 -41.72
C MET A 17 18.14 1.05 -40.43
N ILE A 18 18.56 -0.01 -39.73
CA ILE A 18 17.99 -0.36 -38.42
C ILE A 18 18.67 0.54 -37.38
N LEU A 19 17.95 1.54 -36.88
CA LEU A 19 18.34 2.30 -35.70
C LEU A 19 18.06 1.46 -34.46
N THR A 20 19.07 0.75 -33.97
CA THR A 20 19.03 0.17 -32.62
C THR A 20 19.24 1.29 -31.60
N LEU A 21 18.15 1.81 -31.03
CA LEU A 21 18.22 2.52 -29.75
C LEU A 21 18.58 1.48 -28.67
N GLY A 22 19.87 1.28 -28.45
CA GLY A 22 20.35 0.62 -27.24
C GLY A 22 20.18 1.59 -26.07
N ALA A 23 19.04 1.54 -25.38
CA ALA A 23 18.98 2.09 -24.03
C ALA A 23 19.91 1.22 -23.18
N LEU A 24 21.09 1.74 -22.82
CA LEU A 24 21.92 1.14 -21.79
C LEU A 24 21.16 1.29 -20.48
N ALA A 25 20.31 0.32 -20.16
CA ALA A 25 19.90 0.11 -18.78
C ALA A 25 21.18 -0.20 -18.01
N HIS A 26 21.59 0.68 -17.11
CA HIS A 26 22.68 0.40 -16.19
C HIS A 26 22.25 -0.81 -15.35
N ALA A 27 22.77 -1.99 -15.68
CA ALA A 27 22.49 -3.19 -14.91
C ALA A 27 23.03 -2.95 -13.48
N GLN A 28 22.15 -3.09 -12.48
CA GLN A 28 22.52 -2.99 -11.07
C GLN A 28 23.50 -4.14 -10.74
N THR A 29 24.79 -3.83 -10.52
CA THR A 29 25.84 -4.86 -10.32
C THR A 29 26.11 -5.20 -8.86
N ASP A 30 25.79 -4.29 -7.95
CA ASP A 30 26.11 -4.44 -6.53
C ASP A 30 24.99 -5.17 -5.81
N ALA A 31 25.31 -6.05 -4.86
CA ALA A 31 24.31 -6.79 -4.09
C ALA A 31 23.38 -5.87 -3.27
N PRO A 32 22.12 -6.27 -3.01
CA PRO A 32 21.21 -5.50 -2.18
C PRO A 32 21.72 -5.38 -0.73
N PRO A 33 21.54 -4.21 -0.09
CA PRO A 33 21.85 -4.06 1.32
C PRO A 33 20.96 -4.97 2.16
N THR A 34 21.48 -5.40 3.30
CA THR A 34 20.70 -6.20 4.26
C THR A 34 19.62 -5.31 4.90
N PRO A 35 18.33 -5.69 4.88
CA PRO A 35 17.27 -4.90 5.51
C PRO A 35 17.51 -4.72 7.02
N PRO A 36 17.28 -3.51 7.57
CA PRO A 36 17.33 -3.30 9.00
C PRO A 36 16.24 -4.12 9.71
N ALA A 37 16.55 -4.58 10.92
CA ALA A 37 15.62 -5.29 11.78
C ALA A 37 15.24 -4.44 13.00
N TYR A 38 13.94 -4.40 13.31
CA TYR A 38 13.39 -3.59 14.38
C TYR A 38 12.84 -4.51 15.49
N PRO A 39 13.32 -4.39 16.74
CA PRO A 39 12.87 -5.26 17.83
C PRO A 39 11.44 -4.90 18.26
N VAL A 40 10.60 -5.92 18.40
CA VAL A 40 9.25 -5.82 18.95
C VAL A 40 9.15 -6.68 20.19
N THR A 41 8.81 -6.06 21.33
CA THR A 41 8.61 -6.77 22.60
C THR A 41 7.16 -7.21 22.69
N LEU A 42 6.94 -8.52 22.77
CA LEU A 42 5.62 -9.11 22.95
C LEU A 42 5.20 -9.09 24.42
N VAL A 43 3.90 -9.29 24.64
CA VAL A 43 3.38 -9.63 25.96
C VAL A 43 4.14 -10.85 26.51
N GLY A 44 4.68 -10.74 27.72
CA GLY A 44 5.56 -11.75 28.31
C GLY A 44 7.06 -11.54 28.07
N GLY A 45 7.47 -10.46 27.40
CA GLY A 45 8.87 -10.02 27.32
C GLY A 45 9.71 -10.63 26.21
N ARG A 46 9.17 -11.59 25.44
CA ARG A 46 9.85 -12.13 24.24
C ARG A 46 10.08 -11.01 23.22
N VAL A 47 11.31 -10.85 22.76
CA VAL A 47 11.67 -9.89 21.70
C VAL A 47 11.73 -10.61 20.36
N VAL A 48 11.04 -10.05 19.36
CA VAL A 48 11.03 -10.53 17.97
C VAL A 48 11.71 -9.48 17.08
N PRO A 49 12.81 -9.82 16.38
CA PRO A 49 13.37 -8.93 15.38
C PRO A 49 12.49 -8.97 14.12
N VAL A 50 11.99 -7.81 13.71
CA VAL A 50 11.17 -7.67 12.50
C VAL A 50 11.98 -6.96 11.44
N SER A 51 12.42 -7.69 10.42
CA SER A 51 13.10 -7.10 9.27
C SER A 51 12.14 -6.27 8.42
N ALA A 52 12.64 -5.14 7.93
CA ALA A 52 12.01 -4.43 6.83
C ALA A 52 11.99 -5.29 5.56
N PRO A 53 11.14 -4.97 4.56
CA PRO A 53 11.15 -5.67 3.28
C PRO A 53 12.51 -5.61 2.57
N ALA A 54 12.71 -6.52 1.62
CA ALA A 54 13.90 -6.49 0.77
C ALA A 54 13.93 -5.19 -0.06
N PRO A 55 15.11 -4.61 -0.31
CA PRO A 55 15.23 -3.43 -1.16
C PRO A 55 14.88 -3.77 -2.61
N ASP A 56 14.25 -2.82 -3.28
CA ASP A 56 13.99 -2.91 -4.72
C ASP A 56 15.08 -2.16 -5.51
N PRO A 57 15.46 -2.61 -6.71
CA PRO A 57 16.42 -1.87 -7.53
C PRO A 57 15.81 -0.53 -7.98
N HIS A 58 16.58 0.56 -7.82
CA HIS A 58 16.15 1.87 -8.29
C HIS A 58 16.33 2.00 -9.82
N PRO A 59 15.40 2.61 -10.56
CA PRO A 59 15.49 2.74 -12.03
C PRO A 59 16.76 3.44 -12.54
N ASP A 60 17.27 4.40 -11.77
CA ASP A 60 18.47 5.17 -12.09
C ASP A 60 19.76 4.59 -11.44
N GLY A 61 19.69 3.38 -10.90
CA GLY A 61 20.77 2.73 -10.15
C GLY A 61 20.68 2.98 -8.63
N GLY A 62 21.20 2.02 -7.87
CA GLY A 62 21.09 1.96 -6.41
C GLY A 62 19.89 1.14 -5.93
N TRP A 63 19.57 1.28 -4.64
CA TRP A 63 18.56 0.48 -3.95
C TRP A 63 17.53 1.36 -3.26
N MET A 64 16.25 1.11 -3.53
CA MET A 64 15.13 1.67 -2.80
C MET A 64 14.92 0.85 -1.52
N THR A 65 15.31 1.44 -0.40
CA THR A 65 15.30 0.77 0.91
C THR A 65 14.05 1.15 1.71
N TRP A 66 13.78 0.34 2.72
CA TRP A 66 12.61 0.46 3.57
C TRP A 66 13.04 0.81 5.00
N GLU A 67 12.38 1.77 5.61
CA GLU A 67 12.56 2.06 7.04
C GLU A 67 11.23 2.02 7.78
N LEU A 68 11.30 1.80 9.08
CA LEU A 68 10.13 1.81 9.96
C LEU A 68 9.56 3.24 10.04
N ASP A 69 8.36 3.42 9.51
CA ASP A 69 7.60 4.67 9.56
C ASP A 69 6.72 4.72 10.81
N GLN A 70 5.98 3.63 11.08
CA GLN A 70 5.07 3.57 12.23
C GLN A 70 5.06 2.19 12.89
N ARG A 71 4.78 2.19 14.20
CA ARG A 71 4.50 0.98 14.97
C ARG A 71 3.20 1.18 15.75
N GLN A 72 2.24 0.28 15.54
CA GLN A 72 0.95 0.34 16.19
C GLN A 72 0.60 -0.99 16.89
N PRO A 73 0.70 -1.06 18.22
CA PRO A 73 0.18 -2.21 18.96
C PRO A 73 -1.36 -2.25 18.94
N SER A 74 -1.92 -3.45 19.02
CA SER A 74 -3.32 -3.64 19.39
C SER A 74 -3.56 -3.15 20.82
N LEU A 75 -4.81 -2.85 21.18
CA LEU A 75 -5.13 -2.30 22.51
C LEU A 75 -4.65 -3.19 23.67
N ASP A 76 -4.68 -4.51 23.46
CA ASP A 76 -4.21 -5.52 24.41
C ASP A 76 -2.71 -5.87 24.27
N GLY A 77 -1.99 -5.21 23.36
CA GLY A 77 -0.57 -5.42 23.09
C GLY A 77 -0.21 -6.77 22.45
N ARG A 78 -1.19 -7.63 22.16
CA ARG A 78 -0.94 -8.99 21.64
C ARG A 78 -0.44 -8.99 20.19
N PHE A 79 -0.88 -8.03 19.40
CA PHE A 79 -0.50 -7.85 18.00
C PHE A 79 0.21 -6.52 17.80
N HIS A 80 1.13 -6.46 16.86
CA HIS A 80 1.78 -5.21 16.46
C HIS A 80 1.76 -5.08 14.94
N ALA A 81 1.30 -3.95 14.43
CA ALA A 81 1.46 -3.58 13.03
C ALA A 81 2.70 -2.68 12.90
N LEU A 82 3.63 -3.06 12.03
CA LEU A 82 4.78 -2.24 11.65
C LEU A 82 4.58 -1.79 10.22
N LEU A 83 4.63 -0.48 10.00
CA LEU A 83 4.54 0.15 8.69
C LEU A 83 5.95 0.52 8.27
N PHE A 84 6.39 -0.05 7.15
CA PHE A 84 7.65 0.30 6.53
C PHE A 84 7.38 1.17 5.32
N ARG A 85 8.04 2.32 5.26
CA ARG A 85 8.01 3.20 4.09
C ARG A 85 9.24 2.95 3.24
N GLN A 86 9.04 2.74 1.95
CA GLN A 86 10.15 2.74 1.00
C GLN A 86 10.49 4.19 0.63
N PHE A 87 11.74 4.57 0.81
CA PHE A 87 12.22 5.87 0.35
C PHE A 87 12.55 5.80 -1.14
N SER A 88 11.69 6.40 -1.95
CA SER A 88 11.90 6.55 -3.39
C SER A 88 12.35 7.98 -3.71
N ASN A 89 12.69 8.24 -4.98
CA ASN A 89 12.96 9.59 -5.47
C ASN A 89 11.69 10.46 -5.62
N ASN A 90 10.49 9.88 -5.44
CA ASN A 90 9.22 10.59 -5.50
C ASN A 90 8.38 10.29 -4.24
N PRO A 91 8.44 11.17 -3.22
CA PRO A 91 7.71 10.98 -1.96
C PRO A 91 6.19 10.81 -2.11
N LYS A 92 5.60 11.24 -3.24
CA LYS A 92 4.16 11.02 -3.52
C LYS A 92 3.81 9.56 -3.80
N HIS A 93 4.82 8.72 -3.99
CA HIS A 93 4.66 7.30 -4.32
C HIS A 93 5.41 6.38 -3.38
N ASP A 94 5.93 6.87 -2.23
CA ASP A 94 6.61 6.03 -1.24
C ASP A 94 5.65 4.96 -0.70
N PRO A 95 5.70 3.71 -1.20
CA PRO A 95 4.74 2.69 -0.82
C PRO A 95 4.93 2.30 0.64
N ILE A 96 3.83 1.85 1.26
CA ILE A 96 3.86 1.27 2.61
C ILE A 96 3.73 -0.25 2.56
N ALA A 97 4.63 -0.93 3.28
CA ALA A 97 4.53 -2.34 3.62
C ALA A 97 4.07 -2.48 5.07
N VAL A 98 3.02 -3.26 5.33
CA VAL A 98 2.53 -3.52 6.69
C VAL A 98 2.91 -4.94 7.09
N HIS A 99 3.72 -5.09 8.13
CA HIS A 99 4.01 -6.39 8.73
C HIS A 99 3.23 -6.53 10.05
N LEU A 100 2.49 -7.62 10.18
CA LEU A 100 1.79 -8.00 11.40
C LEU A 100 2.65 -8.96 12.23
N VAL A 101 3.00 -8.55 13.45
CA VAL A 101 3.62 -9.42 14.44
C VAL A 101 2.53 -10.06 15.29
N LYS A 102 2.58 -11.38 15.37
CA LYS A 102 1.62 -12.21 16.09
C LYS A 102 2.14 -12.56 17.50
N PRO A 103 1.25 -12.94 18.44
CA PRO A 103 1.63 -13.32 19.81
C PRO A 103 2.62 -14.49 19.89
N ASP A 104 2.59 -15.38 18.88
CA ASP A 104 3.50 -16.54 18.79
C ASP A 104 4.90 -16.15 18.25
N GLY A 105 5.10 -14.89 17.90
CA GLY A 105 6.33 -14.33 17.37
C GLY A 105 6.49 -14.44 15.86
N ARG A 106 5.49 -14.96 15.14
CA ARG A 106 5.52 -14.93 13.67
C ARG A 106 5.29 -13.52 13.15
N VAL A 107 6.00 -13.18 12.08
CA VAL A 107 5.81 -11.96 11.30
C VAL A 107 5.07 -12.32 10.02
N LEU A 108 4.01 -11.58 9.72
CA LEU A 108 3.17 -11.78 8.54
C LEU A 108 3.09 -10.49 7.72
N PRO A 109 3.72 -10.43 6.53
CA PRO A 109 3.50 -9.36 5.59
C PRO A 109 2.05 -9.34 5.13
N LEU A 110 1.37 -8.20 5.28
CA LEU A 110 -0.02 -8.03 4.89
C LEU A 110 -0.11 -7.64 3.41
N LYS A 111 -1.03 -8.27 2.68
CA LYS A 111 -1.25 -7.98 1.25
C LYS A 111 -1.89 -6.62 1.06
N ASN A 112 -1.58 -5.97 -0.07
CA ASN A 112 -2.11 -4.67 -0.47
C ASN A 112 -1.94 -3.60 0.61
N SER A 113 -0.77 -3.54 1.25
CA SER A 113 -0.48 -2.72 2.41
C SER A 113 -0.21 -1.24 2.13
N ASP A 114 -0.41 -0.78 0.89
CA ASP A 114 -0.20 0.61 0.50
C ASP A 114 -1.27 1.53 1.14
N VAL A 115 -1.05 1.88 2.40
CA VAL A 115 -1.88 2.69 3.28
C VAL A 115 -1.00 3.68 4.03
N PHE A 116 -1.51 4.87 4.31
CA PHE A 116 -0.73 5.91 5.01
C PHE A 116 -0.87 5.84 6.53
N ASP A 117 -1.88 5.12 7.01
CA ASP A 117 -2.21 5.03 8.44
C ASP A 117 -3.01 3.75 8.70
N VAL A 118 -2.89 3.23 9.92
CA VAL A 118 -3.61 2.05 10.40
C VAL A 118 -4.31 2.29 11.72
N THR A 119 -5.36 1.52 11.99
CA THR A 119 -6.12 1.57 13.24
C THR A 119 -6.60 0.19 13.64
N TRP A 120 -6.30 -0.23 14.86
CA TRP A 120 -6.87 -1.47 15.39
C TRP A 120 -8.34 -1.29 15.75
N MET A 121 -9.15 -2.29 15.41
CA MET A 121 -10.46 -2.43 16.04
C MET A 121 -10.28 -2.68 17.55
N PRO A 122 -11.22 -2.23 18.41
CA PRO A 122 -11.08 -2.38 19.86
C PRO A 122 -10.93 -3.83 20.34
N ASP A 123 -11.45 -4.80 19.59
CA ASP A 123 -11.33 -6.23 19.89
C ASP A 123 -9.96 -6.85 19.53
N GLY A 124 -9.08 -6.10 18.85
CA GLY A 124 -7.78 -6.56 18.39
C GLY A 124 -7.82 -7.64 17.30
N GLN A 125 -9.01 -8.00 16.79
CA GLN A 125 -9.15 -9.07 15.78
C GLN A 125 -8.93 -8.57 14.36
N TYR A 126 -9.05 -7.25 14.16
CA TYR A 126 -8.93 -6.62 12.85
C TYR A 126 -8.11 -5.34 12.90
N LEU A 127 -7.32 -5.15 11.85
CA LEU A 127 -6.57 -3.94 11.56
C LEU A 127 -7.20 -3.24 10.35
N LEU A 128 -7.49 -1.96 10.49
CA LEU A 128 -7.91 -1.10 9.39
C LEU A 128 -6.70 -0.39 8.81
N GLY A 129 -6.71 -0.19 7.49
CA GLY A 129 -5.74 0.66 6.80
C GLY A 129 -6.45 1.66 5.90
N ARG A 130 -5.98 2.91 5.94
CA ARG A 130 -6.44 3.99 5.07
C ARG A 130 -5.47 4.19 3.92
N GLY A 131 -5.87 3.84 2.72
CA GLY A 131 -5.19 4.25 1.49
C GLY A 131 -5.80 5.54 0.92
N ASN A 132 -5.29 5.97 -0.24
CA ASN A 132 -5.77 7.16 -0.95
C ASN A 132 -7.30 7.13 -1.17
N ASN A 133 -7.80 6.02 -1.71
CA ASN A 133 -9.22 5.85 -2.06
C ASN A 133 -9.76 4.49 -1.59
N THR A 134 -9.11 3.87 -0.61
CA THR A 134 -9.47 2.53 -0.18
C THR A 134 -9.41 2.37 1.33
N LEU A 135 -10.46 1.77 1.87
CA LEU A 135 -10.46 1.20 3.21
C LEU A 135 -10.05 -0.26 3.09
N ARG A 136 -9.04 -0.65 3.86
CA ARG A 136 -8.60 -2.04 3.98
C ARG A 136 -8.88 -2.54 5.38
N LEU A 137 -9.30 -3.79 5.49
CA LEU A 137 -9.56 -4.50 6.73
C LEU A 137 -8.82 -5.84 6.66
N TRP A 138 -7.78 -5.99 7.48
CA TRP A 138 -7.09 -7.25 7.66
C TRP A 138 -7.53 -7.93 8.94
N ASN A 139 -7.74 -9.23 8.91
CA ASN A 139 -7.80 -10.03 10.14
C ASN A 139 -6.38 -10.44 10.58
N THR A 140 -6.26 -10.97 11.80
CA THR A 140 -4.96 -11.38 12.39
C THR A 140 -4.29 -12.60 11.72
N SER A 141 -4.95 -13.19 10.72
CA SER A 141 -4.42 -14.26 9.86
C SER A 141 -4.04 -13.76 8.46
N GLY A 142 -4.13 -12.45 8.19
CA GLY A 142 -3.78 -11.82 6.91
C GLY A 142 -4.88 -11.83 5.86
N GLY A 143 -6.08 -12.31 6.20
CA GLY A 143 -7.25 -12.20 5.33
C GLY A 143 -7.63 -10.73 5.13
N LEU A 144 -7.77 -10.32 3.87
CA LEU A 144 -8.00 -8.93 3.47
C LEU A 144 -9.42 -8.75 2.94
N ARG A 145 -10.08 -7.67 3.36
CA ARG A 145 -11.26 -7.09 2.70
C ARG A 145 -10.96 -5.64 2.35
N THR A 146 -11.44 -5.21 1.18
CA THR A 146 -11.22 -3.85 0.69
C THR A 146 -12.54 -3.22 0.29
N ARG A 147 -12.66 -1.92 0.51
CA ARG A 147 -13.73 -1.09 -0.03
C ARG A 147 -13.13 0.15 -0.68
N VAL A 148 -13.61 0.49 -1.88
CA VAL A 148 -13.23 1.73 -2.56
C VAL A 148 -14.09 2.86 -2.00
N LEU A 149 -13.44 3.90 -1.51
CA LEU A 149 -14.03 5.08 -0.89
C LEU A 149 -13.18 6.28 -1.33
N PRO A 150 -13.58 7.01 -2.38
CA PRO A 150 -12.85 8.20 -2.79
C PRO A 150 -12.90 9.30 -1.73
N GLY A 151 -11.83 10.10 -1.64
CA GLY A 151 -11.80 11.28 -0.77
C GLY A 151 -11.75 10.98 0.73
N MET A 152 -11.13 9.85 1.14
CA MET A 152 -10.99 9.49 2.56
C MET A 152 -10.07 10.43 3.32
N GLU A 153 -10.61 11.07 4.36
CA GLU A 153 -9.89 12.03 5.21
C GLU A 153 -9.52 11.48 6.59
N ALA A 154 -10.36 10.62 7.18
CA ALA A 154 -10.10 10.08 8.50
C ALA A 154 -10.83 8.76 8.77
N LEU A 155 -10.28 7.98 9.71
CA LEU A 155 -10.88 6.77 10.26
C LEU A 155 -11.12 6.90 11.76
N ASP A 156 -12.22 6.32 12.22
CA ASP A 156 -12.52 6.13 13.63
C ASP A 156 -13.29 4.82 13.83
N VAL A 157 -13.20 4.23 15.02
CA VAL A 157 -13.69 2.88 15.31
C VAL A 157 -14.49 2.81 16.61
N LYS A 158 -15.51 1.95 16.58
CA LYS A 158 -16.24 1.46 17.76
C LYS A 158 -16.32 -0.06 17.70
N PRO A 159 -16.68 -0.76 18.80
CA PRO A 159 -16.93 -2.19 18.74
C PRO A 159 -17.85 -2.56 17.57
N GLY A 160 -17.34 -3.37 16.64
CA GLY A 160 -18.07 -3.85 15.46
C GLY A 160 -18.35 -2.83 14.36
N VAL A 161 -17.90 -1.57 14.47
CA VAL A 161 -18.19 -0.50 13.50
C VAL A 161 -16.95 0.30 13.17
N VAL A 162 -16.72 0.55 11.89
CA VAL A 162 -15.76 1.55 11.40
C VAL A 162 -16.52 2.71 10.79
N CYS A 163 -16.09 3.93 11.13
CA CYS A 163 -16.57 5.17 10.56
C CYS A 163 -15.46 5.79 9.70
N VAL A 164 -15.81 6.17 8.47
CA VAL A 164 -14.89 6.76 7.50
C VAL A 164 -15.40 8.15 7.14
N ALA A 165 -14.64 9.17 7.48
CA ALA A 165 -14.94 10.54 7.05
C ALA A 165 -14.40 10.74 5.62
N THR A 166 -15.25 11.18 4.70
CA THR A 166 -14.92 11.41 3.30
C THR A 166 -15.32 12.82 2.86
N VAL A 167 -14.50 13.46 2.03
CA VAL A 167 -14.83 14.68 1.31
C VAL A 167 -15.77 14.32 0.16
N PRO A 168 -17.00 14.86 0.12
CA PRO A 168 -17.93 14.62 -0.98
C PRO A 168 -17.39 15.24 -2.28
N ALA A 169 -17.75 14.67 -3.42
CA ALA A 169 -17.52 15.35 -4.69
C ALA A 169 -18.38 16.62 -4.76
N GLY A 170 -17.77 17.78 -5.05
CA GLY A 170 -18.45 19.07 -5.18
C GLY A 170 -18.26 20.02 -3.99
N ASN A 171 -18.98 21.14 -3.99
CA ASN A 171 -18.80 22.21 -3.02
C ASN A 171 -19.71 22.02 -1.79
N THR A 172 -19.31 21.12 -0.88
CA THR A 172 -20.08 20.78 0.33
C THR A 172 -19.40 21.33 1.58
N VAL A 173 -20.16 22.01 2.45
CA VAL A 173 -19.68 22.49 3.76
C VAL A 173 -19.76 21.34 4.78
N GLY A 174 -18.87 20.35 4.68
CA GLY A 174 -18.80 19.24 5.63
C GLY A 174 -18.26 17.93 5.06
N LEU A 175 -17.96 16.98 5.95
CA LEU A 175 -17.58 15.63 5.58
C LEU A 175 -18.75 14.68 5.76
N ILE A 176 -18.88 13.72 4.84
CA ILE A 176 -19.80 12.58 5.01
C ILE A 176 -19.05 11.51 5.80
N VAL A 177 -19.62 11.05 6.90
CA VAL A 177 -19.14 9.91 7.65
C VAL A 177 -19.93 8.68 7.24
N GLN A 178 -19.29 7.78 6.50
CA GLN A 178 -19.87 6.49 6.14
C GLN A 178 -19.55 5.45 7.21
N ARG A 179 -20.55 4.67 7.63
CA ARG A 179 -20.41 3.65 8.68
C ARG A 179 -20.46 2.26 8.07
N PHE A 180 -19.58 1.38 8.53
CA PHE A 180 -19.55 -0.02 8.07
C PHE A 180 -19.49 -1.01 9.23
N ARG A 181 -20.22 -2.13 9.07
CA ARG A 181 -20.15 -3.26 10.00
C ARG A 181 -18.86 -4.03 9.79
N VAL A 182 -18.16 -4.35 10.87
CA VAL A 182 -17.01 -5.27 10.86
C VAL A 182 -17.49 -6.68 11.21
N PRO A 183 -17.03 -7.75 10.52
CA PRO A 183 -15.98 -7.75 9.50
C PRO A 183 -16.46 -7.64 8.05
N SER A 184 -17.76 -7.55 7.80
CA SER A 184 -18.29 -7.65 6.43
C SER A 184 -18.03 -6.41 5.55
N LEU A 185 -17.73 -5.26 6.17
CA LEU A 185 -17.68 -3.93 5.55
C LEU A 185 -19.00 -3.52 4.85
N LEU A 186 -20.12 -4.10 5.28
CA LEU A 186 -21.45 -3.72 4.79
C LEU A 186 -21.86 -2.34 5.35
N PRO A 187 -22.51 -1.48 4.54
CA PRO A 187 -22.98 -0.17 5.00
C PRO A 187 -23.95 -0.27 6.18
N LEU A 188 -23.83 0.66 7.11
CA LEU A 188 -24.76 0.86 8.24
C LEU A 188 -25.47 2.22 8.18
N GLY A 189 -25.24 3.00 7.13
CA GLY A 189 -25.72 4.37 6.97
C GLY A 189 -24.60 5.41 7.07
N GLU A 190 -24.99 6.67 6.97
CA GLU A 190 -24.07 7.80 6.96
C GLU A 190 -24.66 9.01 7.69
N TYR A 191 -23.80 9.97 8.03
CA TYR A 191 -24.19 11.26 8.59
C TYR A 191 -23.13 12.31 8.27
N THR A 192 -23.50 13.58 8.35
CA THR A 192 -22.56 14.68 8.08
C THR A 192 -21.93 15.20 9.38
N ILE A 193 -20.66 15.56 9.31
CA ILE A 193 -19.94 16.32 10.34
C ILE A 193 -19.39 17.61 9.74
N THR A 194 -19.25 18.64 10.58
CA THR A 194 -18.66 19.92 10.20
C THR A 194 -17.16 19.91 10.43
N GLY A 195 -16.39 20.21 9.37
CA GLY A 195 -14.93 20.24 9.41
C GLY A 195 -14.26 18.86 9.44
N VAL A 196 -12.95 18.86 9.23
CA VAL A 196 -12.13 17.64 9.36
C VAL A 196 -11.96 17.32 10.85
N PRO A 197 -12.33 16.11 11.31
CA PRO A 197 -12.19 15.76 12.71
C PRO A 197 -10.71 15.79 13.12
N THR A 198 -10.39 16.59 14.13
CA THR A 198 -9.01 16.74 14.64
C THR A 198 -8.58 15.56 15.52
N ASN A 199 -9.51 14.70 15.91
CA ASN A 199 -9.26 13.46 16.65
C ASN A 199 -10.12 12.31 16.12
N ARG A 200 -9.73 11.06 16.41
CA ARG A 200 -10.52 9.86 16.13
C ARG A 200 -11.63 9.71 17.18
N ARG A 201 -12.57 10.66 17.21
CA ARG A 201 -13.76 10.65 18.11
C ARG A 201 -15.01 11.14 17.40
N PHE A 202 -15.15 10.82 16.13
CA PHE A 202 -16.31 11.20 15.35
C PHE A 202 -17.27 10.04 15.11
N CYS A 203 -16.87 8.78 15.34
CA CYS A 203 -17.68 7.60 15.09
C CYS A 203 -18.84 7.50 16.09
N ARG A 204 -20.07 7.55 15.57
CA ARG A 204 -21.30 7.52 16.37
C ARG A 204 -21.94 6.14 16.31
#